data_AF-A0A218PD11-F1
#
_entry.id   AF-A0A218PD11-F1
#
_cell.length_a   1.000
_cell.length_b   1.000
_cell.length_c   1.000
_cell.angle_alpha   90.00
_cell.angle_beta   90.00
_cell.angle_gamma   90.00
#
_symmetry.space_group_name_H-M   'P 1'
#
loop_
_entity.id
_entity.type
_entity.pdbx_description
1 polymer ?
#
loop_
_entity_poly.entity_id
_entity_poly.type
_entity_poly.pdbx_seq_one_letter_code
_entity_poly.pdbx_strand_id
1 'polypeptide(L)'
;MSFYWNHRAFAHESPRFKLAGYLKAIAAVLLIIWLFRDPLRLGKYNDWLVYSIVALLFAFELLSVGRWFGVTVSGVIFALAKGSFWTSVFLFFGRWLGMSEELHGYAGTAFAYSVVLAIAGLLLAKFDEKSLDLKVERKAYEFNGAEFGNIGLEGTGKAYPVKFGRKRVGYVVDGNVTLHAETPIGRITRKLLSPFVVWTERDIAGRKASADPAFVERTNELLKVGKIYRKDKKGNAVDLGIIKVYEGEGFEYVRLPFIEVIESPTGEEVRIGPLRFREGTPETIPKEAITVRELRNGFQLTKVGDRLMVQTEEYSIEVEGERVTYRSGDEVLSLGETVSLRSSDISVVVGRGRAKIRIGDAVISAREGSVRIRAGGKTHYLKNPGAYRLVMDKAREIVEEQSAGLIEGLGIDRTLLRKRVRELLDELTGYLE
;
A
#
# COMPACT_ATOMS: atom_id res chain seq x y z
N MET A 1 26.83 -0.85 29.89
CA MET A 1 26.90 -2.17 29.25
C MET A 1 26.06 -2.12 27.97
N SER A 2 26.69 -2.00 26.81
CA SER A 2 26.01 -1.94 25.51
C SER A 2 25.75 -3.35 24.98
N PHE A 3 24.50 -3.77 24.96
CA PHE A 3 24.07 -5.01 24.32
C PHE A 3 23.97 -4.80 22.81
N TYR A 4 25.01 -5.22 22.08
CA TYR A 4 24.96 -5.39 20.63
C TYR A 4 24.08 -6.62 20.31
N TRP A 5 22.86 -6.39 19.84
CA TRP A 5 22.04 -7.45 19.26
C TRP A 5 22.40 -7.63 17.79
N ASN A 6 23.16 -8.69 17.50
CA ASN A 6 23.42 -9.18 16.16
C ASN A 6 22.11 -9.71 15.54
N HIS A 7 21.45 -8.91 14.70
CA HIS A 7 20.38 -9.39 13.83
C HIS A 7 20.95 -10.26 12.69
N ARG A 8 21.20 -11.54 12.97
CA ARG A 8 21.19 -12.56 11.92
C ARG A 8 19.77 -13.08 11.77
N ALA A 9 18.98 -12.39 10.96
CA ALA A 9 17.74 -12.96 10.42
C ALA A 9 18.13 -14.17 9.57
N PHE A 10 18.04 -15.37 10.14
CA PHE A 10 18.17 -16.62 9.40
C PHE A 10 16.94 -16.79 8.51
N ALA A 11 16.96 -16.14 7.34
CA ALA A 11 16.15 -16.55 6.22
C ALA A 11 16.49 -18.03 5.96
N HIS A 12 15.53 -18.93 6.18
CA HIS A 12 15.66 -20.32 5.75
C HIS A 12 15.69 -20.36 4.22
N GLU A 13 16.86 -20.08 3.64
CA GLU A 13 17.11 -20.32 2.23
C GLU A 13 17.13 -21.83 2.00
N SER A 14 16.20 -22.32 1.18
CA SER A 14 16.18 -23.70 0.73
C SER A 14 17.58 -24.12 0.23
N PRO A 15 18.04 -25.37 0.52
CA PRO A 15 19.38 -25.86 0.15
C PRO A 15 19.75 -25.59 -1.31
N ARG A 16 18.77 -25.62 -2.21
CA ARG A 16 18.96 -25.31 -3.64
C ARG A 16 19.46 -23.88 -3.92
N PHE A 17 19.04 -22.89 -3.13
CA PHE A 17 19.49 -21.50 -3.33
C PHE A 17 20.85 -21.24 -2.73
N LYS A 18 21.18 -21.91 -1.63
CA LYS A 18 22.54 -21.94 -1.11
C LYS A 18 23.48 -22.59 -2.13
N LEU A 19 23.06 -23.71 -2.73
CA LEU A 19 23.80 -24.37 -3.80
C LEU A 19 23.96 -23.46 -5.04
N ALA A 20 22.90 -22.76 -5.47
CA ALA A 20 22.99 -21.77 -6.55
C ALA A 20 24.00 -20.65 -6.21
N GLY A 21 24.01 -20.16 -4.97
CA GLY A 21 24.98 -19.20 -4.48
C GLY A 21 26.42 -19.72 -4.53
N TYR A 22 26.65 -20.97 -4.10
CA TYR A 22 27.96 -21.60 -4.19
C TYR A 22 28.40 -21.83 -5.64
N LEU A 23 27.51 -22.29 -6.52
CA LEU A 23 27.82 -22.47 -7.94
C LEU A 23 28.16 -21.15 -8.62
N LYS A 24 27.47 -20.05 -8.25
CA LYS A 24 27.81 -18.71 -8.74
C LYS A 24 29.19 -18.27 -8.25
N ALA A 25 29.54 -18.53 -6.99
CA ALA A 25 30.86 -18.25 -6.46
C ALA A 25 31.94 -19.08 -7.17
N ILE A 26 31.69 -20.37 -7.41
CA ILE A 26 32.59 -21.25 -8.18
C ILE A 26 32.75 -20.75 -9.61
N ALA A 27 31.67 -20.32 -10.28
CA ALA A 27 31.74 -19.75 -11.63
C ALA A 27 32.61 -18.48 -11.65
N ALA A 28 32.50 -17.61 -10.65
CA ALA A 28 33.34 -16.42 -10.53
C ALA A 28 34.82 -16.77 -10.29
N VAL A 29 35.11 -17.77 -9.45
CA VAL A 29 36.47 -18.27 -9.24
C VAL A 29 37.03 -18.86 -10.54
N LEU A 30 36.24 -19.64 -11.28
CA LEU A 30 36.66 -20.20 -12.57
C LEU A 30 36.89 -19.13 -13.63
N LEU A 31 36.10 -18.06 -13.66
CA LEU A 31 36.35 -16.91 -14.52
C LEU A 31 37.70 -16.24 -14.20
N ILE A 32 38.03 -16.09 -12.92
CA ILE A 32 39.34 -15.55 -12.48
C ILE A 32 40.45 -16.50 -12.92
N ILE A 33 40.33 -17.81 -12.65
CA ILE A 33 41.32 -18.82 -13.07
C ILE A 33 41.52 -18.80 -14.58
N TRP A 34 40.43 -18.67 -15.35
CA TRP A 34 40.47 -18.61 -16.80
C TRP A 34 41.16 -17.34 -17.32
N LEU A 35 40.95 -16.18 -16.66
CA LEU A 35 41.63 -14.94 -17.00
C LEU A 35 43.14 -15.00 -16.71
N PHE A 36 43.54 -15.73 -15.65
CA PHE A 36 44.95 -15.97 -15.30
C PHE A 36 45.47 -17.32 -15.82
N ARG A 37 44.85 -17.91 -16.84
CA ARG A 37 45.19 -19.27 -17.30
C ARG A 37 46.64 -19.41 -17.76
N ASP A 38 47.22 -18.38 -18.38
CA ASP A 38 48.57 -18.43 -18.93
C ASP A 38 49.63 -18.41 -17.82
N PRO A 39 49.57 -17.49 -16.83
CA PRO A 39 50.39 -17.58 -15.61
C PRO A 39 50.25 -18.91 -14.86
N LEU A 40 49.05 -19.51 -14.86
CA LEU A 40 48.76 -20.78 -14.19
C LEU A 40 49.13 -22.02 -15.03
N ARG A 41 49.68 -21.84 -16.24
CA ARG A 41 50.00 -22.93 -17.19
C ARG A 41 48.79 -23.80 -17.58
N LEU A 42 47.58 -23.22 -17.52
CA LEU A 42 46.31 -23.87 -17.87
C LEU A 42 45.89 -23.64 -19.32
N GLY A 43 46.72 -23.02 -20.16
CA GLY A 43 46.40 -22.73 -21.56
C GLY A 43 45.96 -23.95 -22.39
N LYS A 44 46.47 -25.15 -22.08
CA LYS A 44 46.05 -26.42 -22.73
C LYS A 44 44.60 -26.82 -22.44
N TYR A 45 43.99 -26.25 -21.40
CA TYR A 45 42.62 -26.57 -20.96
C TYR A 45 41.65 -25.42 -21.24
N ASN A 46 42.03 -24.45 -22.09
CA ASN A 46 41.25 -23.24 -22.34
C ASN A 46 39.79 -23.55 -22.70
N ASP A 47 39.56 -24.41 -23.69
CA ASP A 47 38.19 -24.74 -24.13
C ASP A 47 37.39 -25.47 -23.05
N TRP A 48 38.02 -26.37 -22.29
CA TRP A 48 37.40 -27.07 -21.15
C TRP A 48 36.99 -26.11 -20.03
N LEU A 49 37.80 -25.09 -19.75
CA LEU A 49 37.47 -24.04 -18.79
C LEU A 49 36.27 -23.22 -19.28
N VAL A 50 36.23 -22.86 -20.57
CA VAL A 50 35.11 -22.14 -21.19
C VAL A 50 33.83 -22.95 -21.10
N TYR A 51 33.82 -24.22 -21.48
CA TYR A 51 32.65 -25.09 -21.35
C TYR A 51 32.17 -25.22 -19.89
N SER A 52 33.10 -25.32 -18.94
CA SER A 52 32.78 -25.41 -17.52
C SER A 52 32.11 -24.13 -17.00
N ILE A 53 32.60 -22.96 -17.44
CA ILE A 53 31.99 -21.67 -17.09
C ILE A 53 30.58 -21.57 -17.68
N VAL A 54 30.39 -21.94 -18.95
CA VAL A 54 29.07 -21.95 -19.60
C VAL A 54 28.10 -22.89 -18.88
N ALA A 55 28.53 -24.12 -18.57
CA ALA A 55 27.70 -25.07 -17.84
C ALA A 55 27.28 -24.55 -16.47
N LEU A 56 28.19 -23.89 -15.74
CA LEU A 56 27.89 -23.29 -14.44
C LEU A 56 26.93 -22.11 -14.55
N LEU A 57 27.07 -21.26 -15.56
CA LEU A 57 26.14 -20.15 -15.84
C LEU A 57 24.70 -20.65 -15.94
N PHE A 58 24.47 -21.71 -16.72
CA PHE A 58 23.14 -22.32 -16.82
C PHE A 58 22.71 -22.99 -15.51
N ALA A 59 23.60 -23.74 -14.86
CA ALA A 59 23.27 -24.47 -13.64
C ALA A 59 22.79 -23.56 -12.51
N PHE A 60 23.47 -22.44 -12.23
CA PHE A 60 23.04 -21.56 -11.15
C PHE A 60 21.80 -20.74 -11.50
N GLU A 61 21.62 -20.33 -12.76
CA GLU A 61 20.40 -19.62 -13.18
C GLU A 61 19.17 -20.53 -13.07
N LEU A 62 19.29 -21.79 -13.49
CA LEU A 62 18.22 -22.80 -13.34
C LEU A 62 17.91 -23.12 -11.87
N LEU A 63 18.93 -23.27 -11.02
CA LEU A 63 18.71 -23.51 -9.59
C LEU A 63 18.14 -22.29 -8.86
N SER A 64 18.31 -21.09 -9.42
CA SER A 64 17.74 -19.85 -8.90
C SER A 64 16.26 -19.69 -9.27
N VAL A 65 15.71 -20.52 -10.16
CA VAL A 65 14.30 -20.48 -10.56
C VAL A 65 13.38 -20.67 -9.36
N GLY A 66 12.39 -19.80 -9.25
CA GLY A 66 11.37 -19.89 -8.22
C GLY A 66 11.86 -19.58 -6.82
N ARG A 67 12.89 -18.73 -6.67
CA ARG A 67 13.25 -18.14 -5.37
C ARG A 67 12.08 -17.48 -4.66
N TRP A 68 11.13 -16.94 -5.43
CA TRP A 68 10.04 -16.11 -4.93
C TRP A 68 8.64 -16.71 -5.13
N PHE A 69 8.34 -17.27 -6.32
CA PHE A 69 6.98 -17.72 -6.69
C PHE A 69 6.85 -19.24 -6.96
N GLY A 70 7.87 -20.03 -6.61
CA GLY A 70 7.92 -21.46 -6.98
C GLY A 70 8.43 -21.66 -8.41
N VAL A 71 8.67 -22.92 -8.80
CA VAL A 71 9.21 -23.24 -10.13
C VAL A 71 8.07 -23.15 -11.15
N THR A 72 8.09 -22.13 -12.01
CA THR A 72 7.13 -21.94 -13.10
C THR A 72 7.79 -22.23 -14.44
N VAL A 73 7.00 -22.62 -15.45
CA VAL A 73 7.51 -22.88 -16.81
C VAL A 73 8.10 -21.60 -17.40
N SER A 74 7.40 -20.47 -17.23
CA SER A 74 7.90 -19.14 -17.57
C SER A 74 9.23 -18.82 -16.87
N GLY A 75 9.35 -19.12 -15.57
CA GLY A 75 10.56 -18.89 -14.79
C GLY A 75 11.76 -19.71 -15.23
N VAL A 76 11.54 -20.97 -15.64
CA VAL A 76 12.60 -21.81 -16.24
C VAL A 76 13.06 -21.22 -17.57
N ILE A 77 12.12 -20.81 -18.42
CA ILE A 77 12.44 -20.21 -19.73
C ILE A 77 13.21 -18.90 -19.57
N PHE A 78 12.83 -18.03 -18.62
CA PHE A 78 13.57 -16.81 -18.31
C PHE A 78 14.97 -17.10 -17.75
N ALA A 79 15.14 -18.14 -16.94
CA ALA A 79 16.48 -18.54 -16.48
C ALA A 79 17.37 -19.04 -17.62
N LEU A 80 16.81 -19.81 -18.56
CA LEU A 80 17.52 -20.22 -19.77
C LEU A 80 17.87 -19.02 -20.67
N ALA A 81 16.96 -18.05 -20.80
CA ALA A 81 17.22 -16.80 -21.53
C ALA A 81 18.40 -16.04 -20.91
N LYS A 82 18.41 -15.91 -19.58
CA LYS A 82 19.47 -15.22 -18.82
C LYS A 82 20.80 -15.96 -18.87
N GLY A 83 20.80 -17.29 -18.76
CA GLY A 83 22.00 -18.12 -18.95
C GLY A 83 22.58 -17.96 -20.36
N SER A 84 21.72 -17.93 -21.39
CA SER A 84 22.11 -17.71 -22.78
C SER A 84 22.68 -16.30 -23.00
N PHE A 85 22.10 -15.28 -22.36
CA PHE A 85 22.60 -13.90 -22.42
C PHE A 85 24.00 -13.78 -21.81
N TRP A 86 24.21 -14.30 -20.60
CA TRP A 86 25.55 -14.25 -19.97
C TRP A 86 26.58 -15.05 -20.73
N THR A 87 26.18 -16.18 -21.30
CA THR A 87 27.04 -16.97 -22.20
C THR A 87 27.43 -16.17 -23.43
N SER A 88 26.48 -15.46 -24.06
CA SER A 88 26.77 -14.59 -25.20
C SER A 88 27.78 -13.50 -24.86
N VAL A 89 27.58 -12.79 -23.73
CA VAL A 89 28.51 -11.76 -23.24
C VAL A 89 29.90 -12.36 -23.00
N PHE A 90 29.97 -13.49 -22.31
CA PHE A 90 31.23 -14.17 -22.00
C PHE A 90 31.99 -14.58 -23.27
N LEU A 91 31.31 -15.23 -24.23
CA LEU A 91 31.91 -15.66 -25.49
C LEU A 91 32.30 -14.47 -26.38
N PHE A 92 31.53 -13.38 -26.35
CA PHE A 92 31.82 -12.16 -27.11
C PHE A 92 33.13 -11.50 -26.65
N PHE A 93 33.26 -11.23 -25.35
CA PHE A 93 34.49 -10.67 -24.78
C PHE A 93 35.64 -11.68 -24.75
N GLY A 94 35.32 -12.98 -24.75
CA GLY A 94 36.30 -14.05 -24.69
C GLY A 94 37.29 -14.06 -25.86
N ARG A 95 36.88 -13.56 -27.03
CA ARG A 95 37.76 -13.39 -28.19
C ARG A 95 38.98 -12.51 -27.87
N TRP A 96 38.78 -11.41 -27.15
CA TRP A 96 39.88 -10.50 -26.80
C TRP A 96 40.82 -11.09 -25.75
N LEU A 97 40.39 -12.16 -25.09
CA LEU A 97 41.13 -12.87 -24.07
C LEU A 97 41.66 -14.21 -24.58
N GLY A 98 41.78 -14.42 -25.90
CA GLY A 98 42.42 -15.60 -26.48
C GLY A 98 41.59 -16.89 -26.44
N MET A 99 40.26 -16.78 -26.49
CA MET A 99 39.35 -17.91 -26.73
C MET A 99 39.44 -18.38 -28.19
N SER A 100 39.19 -19.68 -28.44
CA SER A 100 39.18 -20.24 -29.80
C SER A 100 38.09 -19.62 -30.69
N GLU A 101 38.37 -19.52 -31.99
CA GLU A 101 37.42 -18.92 -32.96
C GLU A 101 36.11 -19.69 -33.06
N GLU A 102 36.17 -21.02 -32.92
CA GLU A 102 34.98 -21.90 -32.91
C GLU A 102 34.03 -21.53 -31.76
N LEU A 103 34.54 -21.29 -30.55
CA LEU A 103 33.75 -20.94 -29.38
C LEU A 103 33.17 -19.53 -29.46
N HIS A 104 33.95 -18.57 -29.95
CA HIS A 104 33.46 -17.20 -30.17
C HIS A 104 32.33 -17.14 -31.20
N GLY A 105 32.37 -17.98 -32.24
CA GLY A 105 31.33 -18.07 -33.26
C GLY A 105 29.92 -18.32 -32.71
N TYR A 106 29.80 -18.92 -31.53
CA TYR A 106 28.52 -19.18 -30.87
C TYR A 106 27.95 -17.98 -30.09
N ALA A 107 28.69 -16.88 -29.92
CA ALA A 107 28.23 -15.71 -29.16
C ALA A 107 26.93 -15.11 -29.73
N GLY A 108 26.83 -15.00 -31.06
CA GLY A 108 25.63 -14.51 -31.75
C GLY A 108 24.44 -15.46 -31.62
N THR A 109 24.68 -16.77 -31.72
CA THR A 109 23.63 -17.80 -31.53
C THR A 109 23.09 -17.79 -30.10
N ALA A 110 23.96 -17.68 -29.10
CA ALA A 110 23.57 -17.56 -27.69
C ALA A 110 22.76 -16.29 -27.44
N PHE A 111 23.10 -15.17 -28.09
CA PHE A 111 22.30 -13.95 -28.04
C PHE A 111 20.91 -14.15 -28.64
N ALA A 112 20.83 -14.73 -29.84
CA ALA A 112 19.56 -15.02 -30.49
C ALA A 112 18.66 -15.92 -29.63
N TYR A 113 19.22 -16.96 -29.01
CA TYR A 113 18.49 -17.80 -28.05
C TYR A 113 18.01 -17.01 -26.83
N SER A 114 18.81 -16.09 -26.29
CA SER A 114 18.37 -15.25 -25.18
C SER A 114 17.15 -14.39 -25.53
N VAL A 115 17.12 -13.81 -26.73
CA VAL A 115 16.01 -12.97 -27.22
C VAL A 115 14.76 -13.81 -27.46
N VAL A 116 14.89 -14.93 -28.17
CA VAL A 116 13.76 -15.82 -28.47
C VAL A 116 13.16 -16.40 -27.19
N LEU A 117 13.99 -16.86 -26.25
CA LEU A 117 13.53 -17.39 -24.97
C LEU A 117 12.92 -16.30 -24.09
N ALA A 118 13.43 -15.06 -24.12
CA ALA A 118 12.82 -13.95 -23.40
C ALA A 118 11.41 -13.63 -23.93
N ILE A 119 11.23 -13.59 -25.26
CA ILE A 119 9.91 -13.38 -25.89
C ILE A 119 8.97 -14.56 -25.56
N ALA A 120 9.44 -15.80 -25.67
CA ALA A 120 8.65 -16.98 -25.30
C ALA A 120 8.25 -16.97 -23.81
N GLY A 121 9.17 -16.57 -22.93
CA GLY A 121 8.93 -16.39 -21.50
C GLY A 121 7.87 -15.32 -21.23
N LEU A 122 7.91 -14.19 -21.94
CA LEU A 122 6.91 -13.12 -21.84
C LEU A 122 5.52 -13.56 -22.32
N LEU A 123 5.46 -14.30 -23.43
CA LEU A 123 4.20 -14.84 -23.96
C LEU A 123 3.59 -15.85 -23.00
N LEU A 124 4.41 -16.74 -22.43
CA LEU A 124 3.96 -17.74 -21.46
C LEU A 124 3.61 -17.12 -20.11
N ALA A 125 4.27 -16.03 -19.70
CA ALA A 125 3.92 -15.31 -18.47
C ALA A 125 2.48 -14.76 -18.50
N LYS A 126 1.93 -14.43 -19.69
CA LYS A 126 0.51 -14.06 -19.83
C LYS A 126 -0.46 -15.23 -19.56
N PHE A 127 -0.01 -16.47 -19.77
CA PHE A 127 -0.80 -17.68 -19.46
C PHE A 127 -0.48 -18.23 -18.06
N ASP A 128 0.66 -17.83 -17.49
CA ASP A 128 1.07 -18.11 -16.11
C ASP A 128 0.54 -17.04 -15.13
N GLU A 129 -0.63 -16.46 -15.42
CA GLU A 129 -1.54 -15.87 -14.42
C GLU A 129 -2.01 -16.99 -13.46
N LYS A 130 -1.07 -17.68 -12.82
CA LYS A 130 -1.31 -18.25 -11.51
C LYS A 130 -1.63 -17.04 -10.65
N SER A 131 -2.91 -16.94 -10.33
CA SER A 131 -3.49 -16.04 -9.36
C SER A 131 -2.45 -15.77 -8.27
N LEU A 132 -2.22 -14.49 -7.99
CA LEU A 132 -1.39 -14.03 -6.90
C LEU A 132 -2.04 -14.52 -5.59
N ASP A 133 -1.85 -15.80 -5.28
CA ASP A 133 -2.64 -16.53 -4.30
C ASP A 133 -2.09 -16.21 -2.93
N LEU A 134 -2.76 -15.26 -2.28
CA LEU A 134 -2.70 -15.12 -0.84
C LEU A 134 -3.15 -16.43 -0.22
N LYS A 135 -2.27 -17.02 0.58
CA LYS A 135 -2.54 -18.29 1.23
C LYS A 135 -2.42 -18.15 2.73
N VAL A 136 -3.50 -18.49 3.42
CA VAL A 136 -3.53 -18.66 4.87
C VAL A 136 -2.85 -19.97 5.21
N GLU A 137 -1.89 -19.92 6.12
CA GLU A 137 -1.21 -21.11 6.61
C GLU A 137 -2.12 -21.96 7.50
N ARG A 138 -1.89 -23.28 7.48
CA ARG A 138 -2.59 -24.23 8.37
C ARG A 138 -2.10 -24.19 9.83
N LYS A 139 -1.22 -23.25 10.18
CA LYS A 139 -0.68 -23.08 11.52
C LYS A 139 -1.42 -21.92 12.19
N ALA A 140 -1.84 -22.13 13.43
CA ALA A 140 -2.48 -21.11 14.24
C ALA A 140 -1.59 -20.74 15.43
N TYR A 141 -1.77 -19.52 15.89
CA TYR A 141 -1.12 -18.97 17.07
C TYR A 141 -2.16 -18.25 17.91
N GLU A 142 -1.98 -18.19 19.21
CA GLU A 142 -2.83 -17.39 20.10
C GLU A 142 -2.68 -15.91 19.74
N PHE A 143 -3.80 -15.19 19.72
CA PHE A 143 -3.86 -13.74 19.59
C PHE A 143 -4.39 -13.17 20.90
N ASN A 144 -3.64 -12.23 21.51
CA ASN A 144 -3.98 -11.61 22.79
C ASN A 144 -3.97 -10.07 22.69
N GLY A 145 -4.27 -9.55 21.49
CA GLY A 145 -4.16 -8.14 21.17
C GLY A 145 -2.84 -7.74 20.52
N ALA A 146 -2.82 -6.54 19.94
CA ALA A 146 -1.66 -5.95 19.31
C ALA A 146 -1.79 -4.42 19.23
N GLU A 147 -0.68 -3.70 19.37
CA GLU A 147 -0.66 -2.24 19.37
C GLU A 147 0.27 -1.69 18.27
N PHE A 148 -0.21 -0.66 17.58
CA PHE A 148 0.38 -0.06 16.40
C PHE A 148 0.31 1.47 16.46
N GLY A 149 0.98 2.06 17.46
CA GLY A 149 0.91 3.49 17.71
C GLY A 149 -0.50 3.86 18.19
N ASN A 150 -1.18 4.76 17.48
CA ASN A 150 -2.55 5.17 17.80
C ASN A 150 -3.64 4.15 17.39
N ILE A 151 -3.27 2.92 17.01
CA ILE A 151 -4.20 1.82 16.74
C ILE A 151 -3.96 0.67 17.71
N GLY A 152 -4.97 0.33 18.50
CA GLY A 152 -5.00 -0.83 19.38
C GLY A 152 -5.98 -1.89 18.87
N LEU A 153 -5.55 -3.15 18.89
CA LEU A 153 -6.42 -4.32 18.78
C LEU A 153 -6.46 -4.98 20.15
N GLU A 154 -7.62 -4.96 20.80
CA GLU A 154 -7.84 -5.53 22.12
C GLU A 154 -8.75 -6.75 22.02
N GLY A 155 -8.34 -7.89 22.57
CA GLY A 155 -9.18 -9.09 22.59
C GLY A 155 -8.37 -10.36 22.45
N THR A 156 -9.09 -11.47 22.31
CA THR A 156 -8.51 -12.81 22.24
C THR A 156 -9.00 -13.58 21.03
N GLY A 157 -8.14 -14.45 20.51
CA GLY A 157 -8.44 -15.26 19.34
C GLY A 157 -7.29 -16.13 18.87
N LYS A 158 -7.34 -16.50 17.59
CA LYS A 158 -6.30 -17.25 16.88
C LYS A 158 -5.83 -16.47 15.67
N ALA A 159 -4.53 -16.21 15.58
CA ALA A 159 -3.90 -15.62 14.41
C ALA A 159 -3.33 -16.72 13.49
N TYR A 160 -3.66 -16.64 12.21
CA TYR A 160 -3.21 -17.54 11.14
C TYR A 160 -2.34 -16.73 10.16
N PRO A 161 -1.06 -17.07 9.96
CA PRO A 161 -0.19 -16.33 9.06
C PRO A 161 -0.72 -16.34 7.62
N VAL A 162 -0.67 -15.20 6.95
CA VAL A 162 -0.96 -15.07 5.51
C VAL A 162 0.35 -14.92 4.76
N LYS A 163 0.51 -15.74 3.72
CA LYS A 163 1.66 -15.71 2.84
C LYS A 163 1.28 -15.25 1.45
N PHE A 164 2.18 -14.47 0.87
CA PHE A 164 2.21 -14.16 -0.54
C PHE A 164 3.46 -14.82 -1.12
N GLY A 165 3.27 -15.89 -1.91
CA GLY A 165 4.34 -16.80 -2.29
C GLY A 165 5.01 -17.41 -1.05
N ARG A 166 6.26 -17.01 -0.75
CA ARG A 166 7.02 -17.49 0.42
C ARG A 166 7.09 -16.49 1.58
N LYS A 167 6.74 -15.22 1.36
CA LYS A 167 6.88 -14.16 2.37
C LYS A 167 5.58 -14.05 3.18
N ARG A 168 5.70 -13.90 4.51
CA ARG A 168 4.57 -13.52 5.37
C ARG A 168 4.23 -12.06 5.13
N VAL A 169 2.96 -11.76 4.91
CA VAL A 169 2.46 -10.40 4.63
C VAL A 169 1.45 -9.91 5.67
N GLY A 170 0.99 -10.80 6.55
CA GLY A 170 0.06 -10.46 7.61
C GLY A 170 -0.50 -11.70 8.30
N TYR A 171 -1.64 -11.50 8.95
CA TYR A 171 -2.34 -12.51 9.73
C TYR A 171 -3.85 -12.40 9.50
N VAL A 172 -4.54 -13.53 9.41
CA VAL A 172 -5.99 -13.61 9.61
C VAL A 172 -6.23 -13.90 11.08
N VAL A 173 -7.13 -13.17 11.71
CA VAL A 173 -7.52 -13.42 13.09
C VAL A 173 -8.93 -13.99 13.13
N ASP A 174 -9.07 -15.09 13.87
CA ASP A 174 -10.34 -15.67 14.30
C ASP A 174 -10.55 -15.39 15.78
N GLY A 175 -11.42 -14.46 16.13
CA GLY A 175 -11.62 -14.11 17.53
C GLY A 175 -12.58 -12.96 17.75
N ASN A 176 -12.72 -12.59 19.02
CA ASN A 176 -13.50 -11.44 19.45
C ASN A 176 -12.54 -10.31 19.79
N VAL A 177 -12.41 -9.36 18.87
CA VAL A 177 -11.41 -8.29 18.95
C VAL A 177 -12.10 -6.95 18.75
N THR A 178 -11.75 -5.98 19.57
CA THR A 178 -12.17 -4.59 19.45
C THR A 178 -10.99 -3.78 18.92
N LEU A 179 -11.24 -3.04 17.85
CA LEU A 179 -10.33 -2.07 17.27
C LEU A 179 -10.56 -0.72 17.92
N HIS A 180 -9.47 -0.10 18.34
CA HIS A 180 -9.44 1.28 18.82
C HIS A 180 -8.48 2.07 17.94
N ALA A 181 -8.92 3.20 17.39
CA ALA A 181 -8.06 4.13 16.67
C ALA A 181 -8.28 5.55 17.19
N GLU A 182 -7.22 6.21 17.63
CA GLU A 182 -7.27 7.61 18.04
C GLU A 182 -7.08 8.52 16.82
N THR A 183 -7.97 9.50 16.72
CA THR A 183 -7.98 10.51 15.65
C THR A 183 -8.10 11.91 16.26
N PRO A 184 -7.72 12.99 15.55
CA PRO A 184 -7.87 14.35 16.05
C PRO A 184 -9.30 14.75 16.42
N ILE A 185 -10.31 14.03 15.89
CA ILE A 185 -11.73 14.29 16.11
C ILE A 185 -12.35 13.37 17.16
N GLY A 186 -11.61 12.39 17.68
CA GLY A 186 -12.11 11.44 18.67
C GLY A 186 -11.56 10.02 18.51
N ARG A 187 -12.08 9.10 19.34
CA ARG A 187 -11.67 7.70 19.35
C ARG A 187 -12.68 6.85 18.59
N ILE A 188 -12.23 6.20 17.52
CA ILE A 188 -13.02 5.22 16.77
C ILE A 188 -12.89 3.89 17.50
N THR A 189 -14.02 3.34 17.94
CA THR A 189 -14.09 2.02 18.59
C THR A 189 -15.03 1.11 17.82
N ARG A 190 -14.54 -0.05 17.36
CA ARG A 190 -15.34 -1.01 16.60
C ARG A 190 -15.01 -2.45 16.99
N LYS A 191 -16.06 -3.24 17.25
CA LYS A 191 -15.93 -4.69 17.41
C LYS A 191 -15.77 -5.35 16.04
N LEU A 192 -14.67 -6.05 15.84
CA LEU A 192 -14.35 -6.71 14.58
C LEU A 192 -15.07 -8.06 14.47
N LEU A 193 -15.63 -8.34 13.29
CA LEU A 193 -16.26 -9.59 12.92
C LEU A 193 -15.23 -10.55 12.35
N SER A 194 -15.10 -11.73 12.97
CA SER A 194 -14.29 -12.82 12.44
C SER A 194 -14.89 -13.38 11.13
N PRO A 195 -14.07 -13.70 10.11
CA PRO A 195 -12.62 -13.48 10.03
C PRO A 195 -12.26 -12.06 9.56
N PHE A 196 -11.20 -11.50 10.13
CA PHE A 196 -10.57 -10.26 9.66
C PHE A 196 -9.08 -10.46 9.44
N VAL A 197 -8.48 -9.63 8.58
CA VAL A 197 -7.05 -9.66 8.27
C VAL A 197 -6.36 -8.42 8.81
N VAL A 198 -5.18 -8.63 9.37
CA VAL A 198 -4.22 -7.60 9.74
C VAL A 198 -3.01 -7.75 8.82
N TRP A 199 -2.88 -6.83 7.87
CA TRP A 199 -1.71 -6.69 7.02
C TRP A 199 -0.64 -5.91 7.76
N THR A 200 0.44 -6.58 8.16
CA THR A 200 1.51 -5.99 8.95
C THR A 200 2.79 -6.80 8.80
N GLU A 201 3.94 -6.13 8.91
CA GLU A 201 5.24 -6.79 8.98
C GLU A 201 5.56 -7.25 10.42
N ARG A 202 4.99 -6.57 11.43
CA ARG A 202 5.15 -6.91 12.84
C ARG A 202 4.54 -8.27 13.14
N ASP A 203 5.12 -8.96 14.11
CA ASP A 203 4.55 -10.21 14.58
C ASP A 203 3.46 -9.95 15.61
N ILE A 204 2.26 -10.49 15.38
CA ILE A 204 1.14 -10.46 16.34
C ILE A 204 0.81 -11.85 16.87
N ALA A 205 1.57 -12.87 16.45
CA ALA A 205 1.35 -14.25 16.88
C ALA A 205 1.98 -14.50 18.25
N GLY A 206 1.19 -15.03 19.17
CA GLY A 206 1.64 -15.54 20.46
C GLY A 206 2.10 -17.00 20.38
N ARG A 207 1.69 -17.80 21.36
CA ARG A 207 2.05 -19.22 21.43
C ARG A 207 1.35 -20.02 20.35
N LYS A 208 1.97 -21.13 19.93
CA LYS A 208 1.39 -22.02 18.92
C LYS A 208 0.08 -22.62 19.46
N ALA A 209 -0.99 -22.52 18.67
CA ALA A 209 -2.31 -23.00 19.03
C ALA A 209 -2.77 -24.12 18.09
N SER A 210 -3.82 -24.84 18.49
CA SER A 210 -4.49 -25.79 17.61
C SER A 210 -5.24 -25.05 16.49
N ALA A 211 -4.87 -25.35 15.25
CA ALA A 211 -5.47 -24.76 14.06
C ALA A 211 -6.81 -25.42 13.72
N ASP A 212 -7.78 -24.62 13.26
CA ASP A 212 -9.02 -25.12 12.67
C ASP A 212 -8.86 -25.20 11.13
N PRO A 213 -8.80 -26.40 10.53
CA PRO A 213 -8.69 -26.55 9.09
C PRO A 213 -9.87 -25.96 8.32
N ALA A 214 -11.10 -26.04 8.86
CA ALA A 214 -12.30 -25.53 8.21
C ALA A 214 -12.29 -23.99 8.17
N PHE A 215 -11.77 -23.35 9.22
CA PHE A 215 -11.54 -21.90 9.22
C PHE A 215 -10.53 -21.48 8.13
N VAL A 216 -9.40 -22.19 8.01
CA VAL A 216 -8.36 -21.90 7.02
C VAL A 216 -8.89 -22.02 5.60
N GLU A 217 -9.68 -23.05 5.31
CA GLU A 217 -10.30 -23.26 4.00
C GLU A 217 -11.27 -22.13 3.64
N ARG A 218 -12.25 -21.84 4.52
CA ARG A 218 -13.21 -20.73 4.34
C ARG A 218 -12.51 -19.38 4.14
N THR A 219 -11.45 -19.12 4.90
CA THR A 219 -10.73 -17.84 4.79
C THR A 219 -9.95 -17.73 3.49
N ASN A 220 -9.33 -18.82 3.03
CA ASN A 220 -8.67 -18.84 1.72
C ASN A 220 -9.67 -18.57 0.58
N GLU A 221 -10.92 -19.02 0.69
CA GLU A 221 -11.97 -18.68 -0.28
C GLU A 221 -12.34 -17.20 -0.26
N LEU A 222 -12.43 -16.59 0.93
CA LEU A 222 -12.71 -15.17 1.09
C LEU A 222 -11.56 -14.27 0.57
N LEU A 223 -10.33 -14.76 0.64
CA LEU A 223 -9.14 -14.05 0.17
C LEU A 223 -8.85 -14.20 -1.32
N LYS A 224 -9.62 -15.01 -2.08
CA LYS A 224 -9.43 -15.14 -3.52
C LYS A 224 -9.60 -13.78 -4.21
N VAL A 225 -8.51 -13.36 -4.84
CA VAL A 225 -8.25 -12.08 -5.52
C VAL A 225 -9.46 -11.58 -6.36
N GLY A 226 -10.26 -12.44 -6.99
CA GLY A 226 -11.41 -12.01 -7.80
C GLY A 226 -12.52 -11.21 -7.07
N LYS A 227 -12.66 -11.33 -5.74
CA LYS A 227 -13.69 -10.58 -4.96
C LYS A 227 -13.17 -9.30 -4.29
N ILE A 228 -11.86 -9.19 -4.11
CA ILE A 228 -11.21 -8.00 -3.52
C ILE A 228 -11.06 -6.89 -4.58
N TYR A 229 -11.09 -7.25 -5.88
CA TYR A 229 -10.78 -6.38 -7.01
C TYR A 229 -12.04 -5.98 -7.80
N ARG A 230 -13.08 -5.49 -7.11
CA ARG A 230 -14.15 -4.79 -7.84
C ARG A 230 -13.65 -3.40 -8.21
N LYS A 231 -13.48 -3.24 -9.53
CA LYS A 231 -13.01 -2.05 -10.24
C LYS A 231 -14.02 -0.92 -10.03
N ASP A 232 -13.86 -0.13 -8.97
CA ASP A 232 -14.63 1.11 -8.85
C ASP A 232 -14.11 2.09 -9.90
N LYS A 233 -14.96 2.30 -10.90
CA LYS A 233 -14.74 3.29 -11.96
C LYS A 233 -14.79 4.67 -11.30
N LYS A 234 -13.63 5.35 -11.31
CA LYS A 234 -13.35 6.74 -10.92
C LYS A 234 -12.91 6.92 -9.45
N GLY A 235 -11.60 6.99 -9.25
CA GLY A 235 -10.95 7.47 -8.02
C GLY A 235 -9.43 7.23 -8.06
N ASN A 236 -8.63 8.29 -7.88
CA ASN A 236 -7.15 8.33 -8.00
C ASN A 236 -6.39 7.65 -6.84
N ALA A 237 -6.96 6.67 -6.15
CA ALA A 237 -6.24 5.92 -5.13
C ALA A 237 -6.80 4.50 -5.06
N VAL A 238 -5.92 3.51 -5.29
CA VAL A 238 -6.28 2.10 -5.17
C VAL A 238 -5.64 1.60 -3.88
N ASP A 239 -6.39 1.63 -2.76
CA ASP A 239 -5.95 1.04 -1.49
C ASP A 239 -6.13 -0.48 -1.55
N LEU A 240 -5.11 -1.15 -2.07
CA LEU A 240 -4.99 -2.59 -2.07
C LEU A 240 -4.11 -2.92 -0.88
N GLY A 241 -4.58 -3.68 0.11
CA GLY A 241 -3.78 -4.05 1.29
C GLY A 241 -2.39 -4.70 1.02
N ILE A 242 -2.00 -4.90 -0.24
CA ILE A 242 -0.71 -5.41 -0.75
C ILE A 242 -0.02 -4.43 -1.73
N ILE A 243 -0.76 -3.53 -2.39
CA ILE A 243 -0.26 -2.52 -3.33
C ILE A 243 -0.68 -1.15 -2.79
N LYS A 244 0.28 -0.43 -2.23
CA LYS A 244 0.02 0.87 -1.61
C LYS A 244 0.46 1.95 -2.57
N VAL A 245 -0.46 2.71 -3.16
CA VAL A 245 -0.14 3.87 -4.01
C VAL A 245 -0.56 5.12 -3.25
N TYR A 246 0.36 6.08 -3.13
CA TYR A 246 0.14 7.37 -2.48
C TYR A 246 0.54 8.48 -3.44
N GLU A 247 -0.28 9.51 -3.48
CA GLU A 247 -0.01 10.80 -4.10
C GLU A 247 -0.29 11.83 -2.99
N GLY A 248 0.74 12.52 -2.53
CA GLY A 248 0.67 13.60 -1.54
C GLY A 248 1.17 14.92 -2.15
N GLU A 249 1.03 16.04 -1.43
CA GLU A 249 1.58 17.34 -1.86
C GLU A 249 3.12 17.27 -1.92
N GLY A 250 3.65 16.87 -3.08
CA GLY A 250 5.07 16.79 -3.37
C GLY A 250 5.69 15.38 -3.34
N PHE A 251 4.95 14.29 -3.17
CA PHE A 251 5.54 12.94 -3.25
C PHE A 251 4.59 11.88 -3.81
N GLU A 252 5.13 10.91 -4.54
CA GLU A 252 4.44 9.66 -4.92
C GLU A 252 5.11 8.46 -4.23
N TYR A 253 4.34 7.59 -3.57
CA TYR A 253 4.88 6.38 -2.94
C TYR A 253 4.11 5.16 -3.43
N VAL A 254 4.81 4.16 -3.98
CA VAL A 254 4.20 2.91 -4.45
C VAL A 254 4.88 1.73 -3.79
N ARG A 255 4.23 1.09 -2.82
CA ARG A 255 4.71 -0.16 -2.20
C ARG A 255 3.96 -1.37 -2.73
N LEU A 256 4.60 -2.07 -3.66
CA LEU A 256 4.30 -3.43 -4.09
C LEU A 256 5.11 -4.44 -3.25
N PRO A 257 4.75 -5.74 -3.24
CA PRO A 257 5.53 -6.77 -2.56
C PRO A 257 6.99 -6.88 -3.05
N PHE A 258 7.27 -6.39 -4.26
CA PHE A 258 8.55 -6.51 -4.95
C PHE A 258 9.12 -5.19 -5.47
N ILE A 259 8.40 -4.07 -5.36
CA ILE A 259 8.83 -2.73 -5.80
C ILE A 259 8.38 -1.71 -4.76
N GLU A 260 9.29 -0.92 -4.23
CA GLU A 260 8.98 0.27 -3.44
C GLU A 260 9.45 1.48 -4.24
N VAL A 261 8.55 2.26 -4.82
CA VAL A 261 8.86 3.52 -5.50
C VAL A 261 8.61 4.64 -4.52
N ILE A 262 9.58 5.51 -4.30
CA ILE A 262 9.47 6.75 -3.52
C ILE A 262 9.89 7.86 -4.47
N GLU A 263 8.98 8.72 -4.86
CA GLU A 263 9.24 9.92 -5.66
C GLU A 263 8.96 11.12 -4.78
N SER A 264 9.92 12.04 -4.68
CA SER A 264 9.84 13.25 -3.87
C SER A 264 10.50 14.40 -4.63
N PRO A 265 10.30 15.68 -4.26
CA PRO A 265 10.83 16.82 -5.02
C PRO A 265 12.37 16.87 -4.94
N THR A 266 12.95 16.14 -3.99
CA THR A 266 14.38 16.05 -3.69
C THR A 266 15.02 14.76 -4.20
N GLY A 267 14.25 13.85 -4.81
CA GLY A 267 14.75 12.64 -5.48
C GLY A 267 13.78 11.46 -5.52
N GLU A 268 14.19 10.43 -6.24
CA GLU A 268 13.48 9.17 -6.49
C GLU A 268 14.26 7.97 -5.90
N GLU A 269 13.56 7.00 -5.30
CA GLU A 269 14.10 5.69 -4.91
C GLU A 269 13.15 4.58 -5.37
N VAL A 270 13.65 3.69 -6.25
CA VAL A 270 12.97 2.45 -6.64
C VAL A 270 13.70 1.27 -6.03
N ARG A 271 13.05 0.54 -5.12
CA ARG A 271 13.59 -0.63 -4.43
C ARG A 271 12.95 -1.89 -4.99
N ILE A 272 13.71 -2.68 -5.75
CA ILE A 272 13.25 -3.96 -6.32
C ILE A 272 14.01 -5.10 -5.64
N GLY A 273 13.42 -5.65 -4.56
CA GLY A 273 14.09 -6.67 -3.75
C GLY A 273 15.39 -6.13 -3.10
N PRO A 274 16.58 -6.72 -3.34
CA PRO A 274 17.85 -6.20 -2.81
C PRO A 274 18.41 -5.01 -3.60
N LEU A 275 17.88 -4.72 -4.78
CA LEU A 275 18.35 -3.63 -5.63
C LEU A 275 17.68 -2.32 -5.20
N ARG A 276 18.47 -1.25 -5.12
CA ARG A 276 18.00 0.11 -4.88
C ARG A 276 18.51 0.98 -6.02
N PHE A 277 17.61 1.59 -6.75
CA PHE A 277 17.90 2.60 -7.75
C PHE A 277 17.53 3.93 -7.11
N ARG A 278 18.51 4.81 -6.92
CA ARG A 278 18.32 6.09 -6.23
C ARG A 278 18.81 7.20 -7.14
N GLU A 279 17.96 8.19 -7.36
CA GLU A 279 18.29 9.43 -8.03
C GLU A 279 17.99 10.57 -7.04
N GLY A 280 18.99 11.38 -6.68
CA GLY A 280 18.84 12.41 -5.65
C GLY A 280 18.82 11.90 -4.19
N THR A 281 18.25 12.72 -3.29
CA THR A 281 18.14 12.46 -1.85
C THR A 281 16.68 12.38 -1.41
N PRO A 282 15.96 11.30 -1.75
CA PRO A 282 14.60 11.08 -1.29
C PRO A 282 14.50 11.10 0.24
N GLU A 283 13.44 11.71 0.74
CA GLU A 283 13.11 11.73 2.16
C GLU A 283 12.76 10.32 2.68
N THR A 284 13.15 10.04 3.93
CA THR A 284 12.89 8.73 4.53
C THR A 284 11.48 8.70 5.10
N ILE A 285 10.55 8.05 4.41
CA ILE A 285 9.16 7.95 4.86
C ILE A 285 9.06 7.06 6.12
N PRO A 286 8.30 7.45 7.16
CA PRO A 286 8.09 6.64 8.36
C PRO A 286 7.49 5.26 8.00
N LYS A 287 8.14 4.21 8.51
CA LYS A 287 8.10 2.84 7.99
C LYS A 287 6.91 1.97 8.44
N GLU A 288 5.91 2.53 9.10
CA GLU A 288 4.86 1.73 9.73
C GLU A 288 3.51 1.95 9.08
N ALA A 289 3.09 0.96 8.30
CA ALA A 289 1.81 0.95 7.63
C ALA A 289 1.06 -0.35 7.96
N ILE A 290 -0.12 -0.21 8.54
CA ILE A 290 -1.00 -1.31 8.96
C ILE A 290 -2.34 -1.17 8.25
N THR A 291 -2.88 -2.29 7.80
CA THR A 291 -4.26 -2.36 7.31
C THR A 291 -5.00 -3.47 8.04
N VAL A 292 -6.12 -3.14 8.67
CA VAL A 292 -7.06 -4.07 9.28
C VAL A 292 -8.31 -4.12 8.42
N ARG A 293 -8.74 -5.30 7.99
CA ARG A 293 -9.90 -5.45 7.11
C ARG A 293 -10.76 -6.65 7.51
N GLU A 294 -12.05 -6.43 7.66
CA GLU A 294 -13.02 -7.51 7.83
C GLU A 294 -13.24 -8.21 6.47
N LEU A 295 -13.22 -9.55 6.43
CA LEU A 295 -13.31 -10.27 5.15
C LEU A 295 -14.76 -10.50 4.69
N ARG A 296 -15.73 -10.30 5.58
CA ARG A 296 -17.15 -10.57 5.31
C ARG A 296 -17.99 -9.32 5.02
N ASN A 297 -17.46 -8.14 5.33
CA ASN A 297 -18.12 -6.88 5.09
C ASN A 297 -17.09 -5.87 4.55
N GLY A 298 -17.55 -4.68 4.18
CA GLY A 298 -16.69 -3.63 3.62
C GLY A 298 -15.79 -2.88 4.60
N PHE A 299 -15.68 -3.28 5.88
CA PHE A 299 -14.87 -2.51 6.83
C PHE A 299 -13.36 -2.65 6.59
N GLN A 300 -12.67 -1.53 6.49
CA GLN A 300 -11.23 -1.44 6.34
C GLN A 300 -10.70 -0.23 7.10
N LEU A 301 -9.63 -0.42 7.87
CA LEU A 301 -8.87 0.66 8.49
C LEU A 301 -7.42 0.54 8.03
N THR A 302 -6.89 1.62 7.45
CA THR A 302 -5.51 1.70 6.95
C THR A 302 -4.81 2.89 7.62
N LYS A 303 -3.67 2.66 8.28
CA LYS A 303 -2.78 3.72 8.77
C LYS A 303 -1.44 3.64 8.08
N VAL A 304 -0.92 4.80 7.71
CA VAL A 304 0.34 4.96 6.98
C VAL A 304 0.97 6.26 7.44
N GLY A 305 2.01 6.18 8.26
CA GLY A 305 2.55 7.38 8.91
C GLY A 305 1.46 8.12 9.69
N ASP A 306 1.24 9.38 9.33
CA ASP A 306 0.23 10.25 9.96
C ASP A 306 -1.15 10.18 9.31
N ARG A 307 -1.27 9.51 8.15
CA ARG A 307 -2.55 9.34 7.47
C ARG A 307 -3.29 8.12 8.02
N LEU A 308 -4.57 8.31 8.37
CA LEU A 308 -5.47 7.25 8.80
C LEU A 308 -6.72 7.28 7.91
N MET A 309 -7.07 6.13 7.33
CA MET A 309 -8.27 5.95 6.55
C MET A 309 -9.14 4.87 7.18
N VAL A 310 -10.43 5.15 7.34
CA VAL A 310 -11.45 4.20 7.74
C VAL A 310 -12.49 4.16 6.62
N GLN A 311 -12.81 2.96 6.15
CA GLN A 311 -13.77 2.72 5.11
C GLN A 311 -14.78 1.70 5.62
N THR A 312 -16.05 1.99 5.40
CA THR A 312 -17.18 1.10 5.65
C THR A 312 -18.04 1.05 4.38
N GLU A 313 -19.12 0.26 4.39
CA GLU A 313 -20.08 0.25 3.27
C GLU A 313 -20.90 1.55 3.20
N GLU A 314 -21.00 2.28 4.31
CA GLU A 314 -21.86 3.46 4.47
C GLU A 314 -21.07 4.77 4.40
N TYR A 315 -19.83 4.77 4.87
CA TYR A 315 -19.03 5.98 4.99
C TYR A 315 -17.52 5.72 4.86
N SER A 316 -16.77 6.80 4.62
CA SER A 316 -15.31 6.84 4.66
C SER A 316 -14.84 8.03 5.48
N ILE A 317 -13.79 7.83 6.29
CA ILE A 317 -13.10 8.84 7.08
C ILE A 317 -11.65 8.82 6.64
N GLU A 318 -11.10 10.00 6.39
CA GLU A 318 -9.74 10.21 5.96
C GLU A 318 -9.12 11.31 6.82
N VAL A 319 -8.08 10.98 7.57
CA VAL A 319 -7.35 11.88 8.46
C VAL A 319 -5.95 12.03 7.89
N GLU A 320 -5.51 13.26 7.68
CA GLU A 320 -4.17 13.62 7.22
C GLU A 320 -3.68 14.83 8.02
N GLY A 321 -2.81 14.58 9.00
CA GLY A 321 -2.39 15.61 9.97
C GLY A 321 -3.59 16.15 10.76
N GLU A 322 -3.84 17.46 10.67
CA GLU A 322 -5.00 18.12 11.31
C GLU A 322 -6.26 18.09 10.45
N ARG A 323 -6.16 17.67 9.19
CA ARG A 323 -7.30 17.64 8.27
C ARG A 323 -8.06 16.34 8.42
N VAL A 324 -9.37 16.43 8.55
CA VAL A 324 -10.27 15.27 8.60
C VAL A 324 -11.35 15.41 7.55
N THR A 325 -11.53 14.39 6.72
CA THR A 325 -12.58 14.33 5.70
C THR A 325 -13.47 13.12 5.96
N TYR A 326 -14.75 13.35 6.20
CA TYR A 326 -15.78 12.33 6.27
C TYR A 326 -16.64 12.38 5.00
N ARG A 327 -16.98 11.23 4.42
CA ARG A 327 -17.90 11.11 3.29
C ARG A 327 -18.89 9.97 3.51
N SER A 328 -20.18 10.21 3.34
CA SER A 328 -21.23 9.18 3.33
C SER A 328 -22.26 9.53 2.27
N GLY A 329 -22.33 8.75 1.18
CA GLY A 329 -23.20 9.08 0.04
C GLY A 329 -22.94 10.47 -0.55
N ASP A 330 -23.92 11.36 -0.45
CA ASP A 330 -23.83 12.76 -0.89
C ASP A 330 -23.41 13.74 0.23
N GLU A 331 -23.15 13.21 1.43
CA GLU A 331 -22.76 13.96 2.62
C GLU A 331 -21.23 14.01 2.74
N VAL A 332 -20.68 15.21 2.92
CA VAL A 332 -19.24 15.45 3.07
C VAL A 332 -19.00 16.45 4.20
N LEU A 333 -18.18 16.06 5.17
CA LEU A 333 -17.61 16.96 6.18
C LEU A 333 -16.10 17.03 5.98
N SER A 334 -15.53 18.23 5.93
CA SER A 334 -14.09 18.47 5.94
C SER A 334 -13.78 19.41 7.09
N LEU A 335 -12.92 18.97 8.01
CA LEU A 335 -12.36 19.73 9.11
C LEU A 335 -10.89 20.03 8.79
N GLY A 336 -10.44 21.25 9.05
CA GLY A 336 -9.11 21.76 8.74
C GLY A 336 -9.08 23.28 8.92
N GLU A 337 -8.26 24.02 8.17
CA GLU A 337 -8.25 25.49 8.21
C GLU A 337 -9.62 26.12 7.91
N THR A 338 -10.37 25.46 7.04
CA THR A 338 -11.78 25.74 6.79
C THR A 338 -12.59 24.51 7.10
N VAL A 339 -13.67 24.69 7.85
CA VAL A 339 -14.65 23.65 8.05
C VAL A 339 -15.71 23.75 6.98
N SER A 340 -16.01 22.64 6.30
CA SER A 340 -17.09 22.57 5.32
C SER A 340 -17.97 21.37 5.57
N LEU A 341 -19.28 21.59 5.61
CA LEU A 341 -20.32 20.58 5.66
C LEU A 341 -21.14 20.67 4.36
N ARG A 342 -21.39 19.55 3.70
CA ARG A 342 -22.21 19.47 2.49
C ARG A 342 -23.14 18.27 2.58
N SER A 343 -24.41 18.47 2.20
CA SER A 343 -25.43 17.43 2.10
C SER A 343 -26.46 17.88 1.07
N SER A 344 -26.61 17.16 -0.05
CA SER A 344 -27.58 17.50 -1.12
C SER A 344 -27.54 18.98 -1.55
N ASP A 345 -28.60 19.74 -1.24
CA ASP A 345 -28.83 21.16 -1.52
C ASP A 345 -28.28 22.11 -0.44
N ILE A 346 -27.71 21.55 0.63
CA ILE A 346 -27.19 22.27 1.78
C ILE A 346 -25.66 22.29 1.74
N SER A 347 -25.06 23.47 1.92
CA SER A 347 -23.62 23.59 2.14
C SER A 347 -23.31 24.69 3.15
N VAL A 348 -22.60 24.36 4.22
CA VAL A 348 -22.08 25.29 5.22
C VAL A 348 -20.56 25.29 5.11
N VAL A 349 -19.93 26.45 4.97
CA VAL A 349 -18.48 26.61 4.94
C VAL A 349 -18.09 27.72 5.89
N VAL A 350 -17.20 27.43 6.82
CA VAL A 350 -16.72 28.34 7.86
C VAL A 350 -15.20 28.37 7.82
N GLY A 351 -14.61 29.55 7.81
CA GLY A 351 -13.16 29.74 7.91
C GLY A 351 -12.83 30.99 8.70
N ARG A 352 -11.55 31.34 8.78
CA ARG A 352 -11.10 32.57 9.45
C ARG A 352 -11.75 33.80 8.79
N GLY A 353 -12.65 34.46 9.51
CA GLY A 353 -13.30 35.71 9.10
C GLY A 353 -14.36 35.58 7.98
N ARG A 354 -14.73 34.36 7.59
CA ARG A 354 -15.72 34.12 6.53
C ARG A 354 -16.65 32.95 6.86
N ALA A 355 -17.93 33.09 6.52
CA ALA A 355 -18.89 32.00 6.56
C ALA A 355 -19.80 32.07 5.33
N LYS A 356 -20.21 30.89 4.84
CA LYS A 356 -21.16 30.76 3.75
C LYS A 356 -22.11 29.62 4.04
N ILE A 357 -23.40 29.91 4.10
CA ILE A 357 -24.47 28.94 4.27
C ILE A 357 -25.31 28.97 3.01
N ARG A 358 -25.58 27.80 2.42
CA ARG A 358 -26.51 27.61 1.31
C ARG A 358 -27.51 26.56 1.70
N ILE A 359 -28.79 26.81 1.46
CA ILE A 359 -29.88 25.84 1.56
C ILE A 359 -30.82 26.09 0.38
N GLY A 360 -30.95 25.12 -0.52
CA GLY A 360 -31.72 25.29 -1.75
C GLY A 360 -31.26 26.53 -2.52
N ASP A 361 -32.18 27.45 -2.76
CA ASP A 361 -32.01 28.73 -3.45
C ASP A 361 -31.60 29.90 -2.53
N ALA A 362 -31.55 29.68 -1.21
CA ALA A 362 -31.06 30.66 -0.24
C ALA A 362 -29.53 30.56 -0.04
N VAL A 363 -28.85 31.70 -0.05
CA VAL A 363 -27.41 31.83 0.20
C VAL A 363 -27.14 32.99 1.16
N ILE A 364 -26.58 32.68 2.32
CA ILE A 364 -26.07 33.64 3.30
C ILE A 364 -24.55 33.62 3.21
N SER A 365 -23.91 34.78 3.07
CA SER A 365 -22.45 34.90 3.01
C SER A 365 -21.99 36.03 3.91
N ALA A 366 -21.18 35.72 4.92
CA ALA A 366 -20.54 36.68 5.81
C ALA A 366 -19.06 36.81 5.45
N ARG A 367 -18.60 38.03 5.16
CA ARG A 367 -17.20 38.32 4.84
C ARG A 367 -16.88 39.77 5.18
N GLU A 368 -15.69 40.00 5.77
CA GLU A 368 -15.14 41.35 6.01
C GLU A 368 -16.12 42.28 6.75
N GLY A 369 -16.82 41.76 7.76
CA GLY A 369 -17.78 42.53 8.57
C GLY A 369 -19.12 42.82 7.88
N SER A 370 -19.38 42.23 6.71
CA SER A 370 -20.64 42.37 5.97
C SER A 370 -21.33 41.02 5.77
N VAL A 371 -22.66 41.05 5.65
CA VAL A 371 -23.49 39.89 5.35
C VAL A 371 -24.25 40.14 4.05
N ARG A 372 -24.20 39.17 3.15
CA ARG A 372 -24.99 39.14 1.92
C ARG A 372 -25.99 38.01 2.02
N ILE A 373 -27.27 38.33 1.84
CA ILE A 373 -28.36 37.36 1.84
C ILE A 373 -28.96 37.34 0.44
N ARG A 374 -29.03 36.16 -0.18
CA ARG A 374 -29.76 35.96 -1.42
C ARG A 374 -30.85 34.92 -1.15
N ALA A 375 -32.11 35.30 -1.24
CA ALA A 375 -33.24 34.40 -1.05
C ALA A 375 -34.40 34.84 -1.96
N GLY A 376 -35.11 33.89 -2.57
CA GLY A 376 -36.27 34.18 -3.43
C GLY A 376 -35.98 35.15 -4.58
N GLY A 377 -34.78 35.07 -5.18
CA GLY A 377 -34.35 35.95 -6.28
C GLY A 377 -33.90 37.36 -5.87
N LYS A 378 -34.12 37.79 -4.63
CA LYS A 378 -33.66 39.10 -4.12
C LYS A 378 -32.29 38.97 -3.46
N THR A 379 -31.48 40.03 -3.53
CA THR A 379 -30.19 40.11 -2.84
C THR A 379 -30.18 41.31 -1.90
N HIS A 380 -29.93 41.06 -0.62
CA HIS A 380 -29.78 42.07 0.43
C HIS A 380 -28.32 42.12 0.90
N TYR A 381 -27.85 43.31 1.23
CA TYR A 381 -26.52 43.55 1.79
C TYR A 381 -26.66 44.27 3.12
N LEU A 382 -26.09 43.68 4.17
CA LEU A 382 -26.06 44.21 5.52
C LEU A 382 -24.61 44.54 5.87
N LYS A 383 -24.31 45.82 6.09
CA LYS A 383 -23.03 46.26 6.66
C LYS A 383 -23.19 46.48 8.16
N ASN A 384 -23.40 45.39 8.91
CA ASN A 384 -23.61 45.43 10.35
C ASN A 384 -22.69 44.40 11.05
N PRO A 385 -21.80 44.83 11.97
CA PRO A 385 -20.92 43.93 12.72
C PRO A 385 -21.66 42.89 13.58
N GLY A 386 -22.84 43.22 14.11
CA GLY A 386 -23.69 42.31 14.89
C GLY A 386 -24.25 41.19 14.02
N ALA A 387 -24.83 41.52 12.87
CA ALA A 387 -25.29 40.54 11.89
C ALA A 387 -24.15 39.64 11.40
N TYR A 388 -22.95 40.21 11.19
CA TYR A 388 -21.76 39.43 10.84
C TYR A 388 -21.38 38.42 11.91
N ARG A 389 -21.32 38.83 13.19
CA ARG A 389 -21.02 37.92 14.31
C ARG A 389 -22.07 36.82 14.43
N LEU A 390 -23.35 37.17 14.34
CA LEU A 390 -24.44 36.21 14.40
C LEU A 390 -24.29 35.09 13.36
N VAL A 391 -24.01 35.43 12.09
CA VAL A 391 -23.78 34.42 11.04
C VAL A 391 -22.57 33.55 11.35
N MET A 392 -21.46 34.16 11.81
CA MET A 392 -20.24 33.41 12.12
C MET A 392 -20.47 32.43 13.26
N ASP A 393 -21.13 32.86 14.34
CA ASP A 393 -21.36 32.05 15.53
C ASP A 393 -22.36 30.93 15.24
N LYS A 394 -23.47 31.23 14.55
CA LYS A 394 -24.44 30.21 14.13
C LYS A 394 -23.85 29.21 13.15
N ALA A 395 -22.99 29.64 12.22
CA ALA A 395 -22.34 28.73 11.30
C ALA A 395 -21.37 27.77 12.01
N ARG A 396 -20.67 28.24 13.06
CA ARG A 396 -19.83 27.39 13.91
C ARG A 396 -20.67 26.40 14.73
N GLU A 397 -21.73 26.87 15.37
CA GLU A 397 -22.66 26.04 16.17
C GLU A 397 -23.22 24.89 15.31
N ILE A 398 -23.72 25.19 14.11
CA ILE A 398 -24.22 24.17 13.17
C ILE A 398 -23.13 23.15 12.83
N VAL A 399 -21.91 23.61 12.54
CA VAL A 399 -20.80 22.73 12.20
C VAL A 399 -20.45 21.82 13.38
N GLU A 400 -20.34 22.35 14.60
CA GLU A 400 -19.98 21.58 15.80
C GLU A 400 -21.06 20.53 16.12
N GLU A 401 -22.34 20.91 16.12
CA GLU A 401 -23.47 20.01 16.35
C GLU A 401 -23.48 18.84 15.33
N GLN A 402 -23.29 19.14 14.05
CA GLN A 402 -23.31 18.10 13.01
C GLN A 402 -22.04 17.26 12.99
N SER A 403 -20.89 17.82 13.37
CA SER A 403 -19.63 17.08 13.42
C SER A 403 -19.69 15.97 14.47
N ALA A 404 -20.29 16.24 15.64
CA ALA A 404 -20.46 15.23 16.68
C ALA A 404 -21.32 14.04 16.21
N GLY A 405 -22.48 14.31 15.60
CA GLY A 405 -23.37 13.26 15.08
C GLY A 405 -22.72 12.42 13.97
N LEU A 406 -21.90 13.04 13.12
CA LEU A 406 -21.15 12.34 12.07
C LEU A 406 -20.05 11.42 12.62
N ILE A 407 -19.37 11.81 13.68
CA ILE A 407 -18.34 10.99 14.36
C ILE A 407 -18.98 9.73 14.98
N GLU A 408 -20.20 9.85 15.48
CA GLU A 408 -20.97 8.74 16.06
C GLU A 408 -21.66 7.86 14.99
N GLY A 409 -21.54 8.21 13.70
CA GLY A 409 -22.12 7.45 12.59
C GLY A 409 -23.63 7.67 12.39
N LEU A 410 -24.19 8.75 12.95
CA LEU A 410 -25.62 9.07 12.88
C LEU A 410 -26.02 9.86 11.61
N GLY A 411 -25.05 10.27 10.78
CA GLY A 411 -25.30 11.09 9.58
C GLY A 411 -25.56 12.57 9.90
N ILE A 412 -25.87 13.37 8.87
CA ILE A 412 -26.29 14.78 9.04
C ILE A 412 -27.79 14.85 9.34
N ASP A 413 -28.18 15.50 10.44
CA ASP A 413 -29.59 15.79 10.72
C ASP A 413 -30.06 16.99 9.88
N ARG A 414 -30.61 16.66 8.70
CA ARG A 414 -31.14 17.63 7.74
C ARG A 414 -32.29 18.46 8.31
N THR A 415 -33.08 17.91 9.23
CA THR A 415 -34.25 18.60 9.80
C THR A 415 -33.81 19.66 10.78
N LEU A 416 -32.89 19.29 11.70
CA LEU A 416 -32.29 20.23 12.63
C LEU A 416 -31.53 21.33 11.89
N LEU A 417 -30.76 20.97 10.87
CA LEU A 417 -29.96 21.93 10.12
C LEU A 417 -30.83 22.94 9.35
N ARG A 418 -31.93 22.49 8.73
CA ARG A 418 -32.92 23.38 8.11
C ARG A 418 -33.56 24.32 9.12
N LYS A 419 -33.88 23.82 10.32
CA LYS A 419 -34.44 24.64 11.41
C LYS A 419 -33.46 25.74 11.82
N ARG A 420 -32.19 25.41 12.08
CA ARG A 420 -31.15 26.37 12.48
C ARG A 420 -30.91 27.47 11.45
N VAL A 421 -30.90 27.12 10.17
CA VAL A 421 -30.71 28.13 9.11
C VAL A 421 -31.95 29.00 8.92
N ARG A 422 -33.15 28.47 9.15
CA ARG A 422 -34.38 29.27 9.17
C ARG A 422 -34.38 30.26 10.33
N GLU A 423 -34.03 29.81 11.53
CA GLU A 423 -33.81 30.67 12.70
C GLU A 423 -32.83 31.81 12.37
N LEU A 424 -31.70 31.49 11.74
CA LEU A 424 -30.73 32.50 11.30
C LEU A 424 -31.30 33.49 10.28
N LEU A 425 -32.12 33.04 9.31
CA LEU A 425 -32.76 33.93 8.34
C LEU A 425 -33.77 34.87 9.01
N ASP A 426 -34.57 34.36 9.94
CA ASP A 426 -35.57 35.13 10.67
C ASP A 426 -34.87 36.21 11.53
N GLU A 427 -33.82 35.83 12.26
CA GLU A 427 -33.02 36.78 13.06
C GLU A 427 -32.31 37.83 12.19
N LEU A 428 -31.80 37.45 11.00
CA LEU A 428 -31.19 38.40 10.07
C LEU A 428 -32.20 39.35 9.43
N THR A 429 -33.47 38.95 9.33
CA THR A 429 -34.53 39.80 8.78
C THR A 429 -34.83 40.97 9.72
N GLY A 430 -34.68 40.78 11.03
CA GLY A 430 -34.75 41.87 12.01
C GLY A 430 -33.64 42.94 11.88
N TYR A 431 -32.60 42.71 11.08
CA TYR A 431 -31.58 43.71 10.73
C TYR A 431 -31.86 44.43 9.40
N LEU A 432 -32.91 44.02 8.67
CA LEU A 432 -33.37 44.66 7.42
C LEU A 432 -34.44 45.72 7.68
N GLU A 433 -35.09 45.67 8.84
CA GLU A 433 -35.92 46.74 9.41
C GLU A 433 -35.04 47.82 10.05
#